data_AF-A0A0C1W5E8-F1
#
_entry.id   AF-A0A0C1W5E8-F1
#
_cell.length_a   1.000
_cell.length_b   1.000
_cell.length_c   1.000
_cell.angle_alpha   90.00
_cell.angle_beta   90.00
_cell.angle_gamma   90.00
#
_symmetry.space_group_name_H-M   'P 1'
#
loop_
_entity.id
_entity.type
_entity.pdbx_description
1 polymer ?
#
loop_
_entity_poly.entity_id
_entity_poly.type
_entity_poly.pdbx_seq_one_letter_code
_entity_poly.pdbx_strand_id
1 'polypeptide(L)'
;MNEFVLRLMKCARAYEAFIGTKLRSKQNINAEELANIRIEAISRFPELKAYQPHRGVESAELELFNKVLHNTMLKAGFRIPTSHTNEATSIYIRR
;
A
#
# COMPACT_ATOMS: atom_id res chain seq x y z
N MET A 1 2.99 10.09 25.45
CA MET A 1 2.97 9.78 23.99
C MET A 1 2.19 8.47 23.83
N ASN A 2 1.21 8.40 22.93
CA ASN A 2 0.27 7.27 22.85
C ASN A 2 0.94 6.05 22.19
N GLU A 3 0.95 4.89 22.88
CA GLU A 3 1.60 3.65 22.42
C GLU A 3 1.05 3.17 21.06
N PHE A 4 -0.24 3.38 20.85
CA PHE A 4 -0.92 3.09 19.58
C PHE A 4 -0.34 3.89 18.41
N VAL A 5 -0.12 5.19 18.60
CA VAL A 5 0.46 6.08 17.58
C VAL A 5 1.90 5.69 17.27
N LEU A 6 2.68 5.35 18.30
CA LEU A 6 4.06 4.89 18.11
C LEU A 6 4.12 3.58 17.31
N ARG A 7 3.19 2.65 17.57
CA ARG A 7 3.07 1.40 16.81
C ARG A 7 2.72 1.67 15.34
N LEU A 8 1.74 2.52 15.08
CA LEU A 8 1.38 2.92 13.70
C LEU A 8 2.55 3.59 12.96
N MET A 9 3.31 4.47 13.62
CA MET A 9 4.48 5.08 13.01
C MET A 9 5.57 4.07 12.65
N LYS A 10 5.77 3.04 13.48
CA LYS A 10 6.71 1.94 13.16
C LYS A 10 6.21 1.13 11.95
N CYS A 11 4.92 0.79 11.92
CA CYS A 11 4.28 0.12 10.78
C CYS A 11 4.43 0.95 9.49
N ALA A 12 4.14 2.26 9.53
CA ALA A 12 4.26 3.14 8.38
C ALA A 12 5.67 3.10 7.76
N ARG A 13 6.72 3.15 8.59
CA ARG A 13 8.11 3.07 8.11
C ARG A 13 8.44 1.70 7.50
N ALA A 14 7.95 0.62 8.10
CA ALA A 14 8.14 -0.72 7.58
C ALA A 14 7.44 -0.91 6.22
N TYR A 15 6.22 -0.37 6.07
CA TYR A 15 5.47 -0.36 4.82
C TYR A 15 6.19 0.45 3.75
N GLU A 16 6.63 1.67 4.07
CA GLU A 16 7.35 2.53 3.11
C GLU A 16 8.63 1.85 2.60
N ALA A 17 9.41 1.22 3.48
CA ALA A 17 10.62 0.49 3.09
C ALA A 17 10.31 -0.72 2.19
N PHE A 18 9.28 -1.50 2.54
CA PHE A 18 8.83 -2.65 1.75
C PHE A 18 8.36 -2.21 0.35
N ILE A 19 7.44 -1.24 0.29
CA ILE A 19 6.87 -0.72 -0.96
C ILE A 19 7.97 -0.07 -1.79
N GLY A 20 8.80 0.77 -1.19
CA GLY A 20 9.91 1.44 -1.87
C GLY A 20 10.88 0.46 -2.53
N THR A 21 11.17 -0.68 -1.87
CA THR A 21 12.00 -1.74 -2.46
C THR A 21 11.33 -2.39 -3.67
N LYS A 22 10.02 -2.65 -3.60
CA LYS A 22 9.24 -3.23 -4.71
C LYS A 22 9.13 -2.27 -5.91
N LEU A 23 9.02 -0.97 -5.66
CA LEU A 23 8.89 0.06 -6.68
C LEU A 23 10.22 0.49 -7.31
N ARG A 24 11.35 0.37 -6.58
CA ARG A 24 12.65 0.93 -7.01
C ARG A 24 13.11 0.41 -8.38
N SER A 25 12.89 -0.87 -8.66
CA SER A 25 13.34 -1.53 -9.90
C SER A 25 12.30 -1.52 -11.02
N LYS A 26 11.15 -0.87 -10.83
CA LYS A 26 10.03 -0.91 -11.78
C LYS A 26 9.85 0.46 -12.46
N GLN A 27 9.72 0.43 -13.79
CA GLN A 27 9.39 1.60 -14.62
C GLN A 27 7.88 1.69 -14.89
N ASN A 28 7.20 0.53 -14.91
CA ASN A 28 5.75 0.43 -14.97
C ASN A 28 5.27 -0.65 -13.98
N ILE A 29 4.05 -0.51 -13.50
CA ILE A 29 3.33 -1.47 -12.67
C ILE A 29 1.92 -1.59 -13.23
N ASN A 30 1.40 -2.80 -13.33
CA ASN A 30 -0.01 -3.02 -13.62
C ASN A 30 -0.77 -3.29 -12.31
N ALA A 31 -2.10 -3.34 -12.38
CA ALA A 31 -2.91 -3.61 -11.21
C ALA A 31 -2.74 -5.00 -10.61
N GLU A 32 -2.37 -6.00 -11.42
CA GLU A 32 -2.04 -7.34 -10.94
C GLU A 32 -0.78 -7.33 -10.05
N GLU A 33 0.26 -6.63 -10.48
CA GLU A 33 1.48 -6.44 -9.70
C GLU A 33 1.22 -5.65 -8.41
N LEU A 34 0.31 -4.68 -8.47
CA LEU A 34 -0.11 -3.95 -7.27
C LEU A 34 -0.88 -4.85 -6.30
N ALA A 35 -1.75 -5.73 -6.82
CA ALA A 35 -2.45 -6.74 -6.03
C ALA A 35 -1.47 -7.75 -5.41
N ASN A 36 -0.45 -8.19 -6.17
CA ASN A 36 0.62 -9.06 -5.68
C ASN A 36 1.39 -8.40 -4.53
N ILE A 37 1.74 -7.10 -4.65
CA ILE A 37 2.39 -6.34 -3.57
C ILE A 37 1.50 -6.30 -2.31
N ARG A 38 0.18 -6.12 -2.47
CA ARG A 38 -0.78 -6.16 -1.35
C ARG A 38 -0.84 -7.55 -0.69
N ILE A 39 -0.92 -8.62 -1.49
CA ILE A 39 -0.92 -10.01 -0.99
C ILE A 39 0.37 -10.32 -0.23
N GLU A 40 1.53 -9.96 -0.79
CA GLU A 40 2.83 -10.12 -0.12
C GLU A 40 2.89 -9.31 1.19
N ALA A 41 2.38 -8.07 1.19
CA ALA A 41 2.31 -7.26 2.39
C ALA A 41 1.46 -7.92 3.47
N ILE A 42 0.27 -8.41 3.13
CA ILE A 42 -0.62 -9.11 4.06
C ILE A 42 0.06 -10.36 4.64
N SER A 43 0.81 -11.10 3.81
CA SER A 43 1.57 -12.27 4.27
C SER A 43 2.69 -11.89 5.25
N ARG A 44 3.41 -10.79 4.98
CA ARG A 44 4.56 -10.32 5.75
C ARG A 44 4.18 -9.56 7.02
N PHE A 45 3.07 -8.85 7.00
CA PHE A 45 2.60 -7.95 8.04
C PHE A 45 1.29 -8.48 8.63
N PRO A 46 1.35 -9.28 9.72
CA PRO A 46 0.16 -9.90 10.28
C PRO A 46 -0.86 -8.88 10.79
N GLU A 47 -0.44 -7.66 11.16
CA GLU A 47 -1.38 -6.60 11.52
C GLU A 47 -2.29 -6.14 10.37
N LEU A 48 -1.89 -6.35 9.10
CA LEU A 48 -2.73 -6.04 7.93
C LEU A 48 -3.84 -7.09 7.71
N LYS A 49 -3.69 -8.30 8.27
CA LYS A 49 -4.73 -9.36 8.22
C LYS A 49 -5.92 -9.08 9.11
N ALA A 50 -5.82 -8.09 10.01
CA ALA A 50 -6.90 -7.71 10.92
C ALA A 50 -8.03 -6.96 10.19
N TYR A 51 -8.57 -7.54 9.11
CA TYR A 51 -9.91 -7.19 8.68
C TYR A 51 -10.83 -7.57 9.84
N GLN A 52 -11.44 -6.58 10.51
CA GLN A 52 -12.52 -6.84 11.46
C GLN A 52 -13.84 -6.83 10.67
N PRO A 53 -14.35 -8.00 10.24
CA PRO A 53 -15.57 -8.10 9.44
C PRO A 53 -16.82 -7.57 10.17
N HIS A 54 -16.72 -7.25 11.46
CA HIS A 54 -17.84 -6.81 12.28
C HIS A 54 -18.19 -5.30 12.15
N ARG A 55 -17.40 -4.51 11.40
CA ARG A 55 -17.68 -3.06 11.23
C ARG A 55 -17.71 -2.56 9.79
N GLY A 56 -17.27 -3.32 8.80
CA GLY A 56 -17.15 -2.80 7.42
C GLY A 56 -16.19 -1.62 7.29
N VAL A 57 -15.37 -1.35 8.31
CA VAL A 57 -14.34 -0.30 8.35
C VAL A 57 -12.99 -0.99 8.26
N GLU A 58 -12.16 -0.58 7.30
CA GLU A 58 -10.77 -1.02 7.17
C GLU A 58 -10.01 -0.81 8.51
N SER A 59 -9.12 -1.72 8.91
CA SER A 59 -8.28 -1.47 10.10
C SER A 59 -7.43 -0.23 9.87
N ALA A 60 -7.11 0.51 10.94
CA ALA A 60 -6.26 1.69 10.86
C ALA A 60 -4.91 1.39 10.17
N GLU A 61 -4.39 0.18 10.36
CA GLU A 61 -3.18 -0.35 9.72
C GLU A 61 -3.35 -0.57 8.21
N LEU A 62 -4.51 -1.04 7.77
CA LEU A 62 -4.82 -1.25 6.35
C LEU A 62 -5.03 0.10 5.63
N GLU A 63 -5.76 1.03 6.25
CA GLU A 63 -5.89 2.40 5.74
C GLU A 63 -4.52 3.09 5.65
N LEU A 64 -3.69 2.92 6.69
CA LEU A 64 -2.33 3.45 6.71
C LEU A 64 -1.48 2.83 5.61
N PHE A 65 -1.55 1.52 5.40
CA PHE A 65 -0.85 0.84 4.32
C PHE A 65 -1.27 1.38 2.95
N ASN A 66 -2.57 1.52 2.69
CA ASN A 66 -3.10 2.06 1.44
C ASN A 66 -2.61 3.49 1.20
N LYS A 67 -2.58 4.35 2.23
CA LYS A 67 -2.02 5.70 2.16
C LYS A 67 -0.52 5.69 1.89
N VAL A 68 0.25 4.83 2.56
CA VAL A 68 1.70 4.73 2.36
C VAL A 68 2.01 4.21 0.95
N LEU A 69 1.25 3.24 0.44
CA LEU A 69 1.36 2.74 -0.93
C LEU A 69 1.16 3.86 -1.94
N HIS A 70 0.05 4.58 -1.86
CA HIS A 70 -0.25 5.71 -2.73
C HIS A 70 0.84 6.78 -2.69
N ASN A 71 1.25 7.20 -1.48
CA ASN A 71 2.28 8.23 -1.31
C ASN A 71 3.66 7.77 -1.81
N THR A 72 4.02 6.51 -1.59
CA THR A 72 5.31 5.97 -2.05
C THR A 72 5.33 5.86 -3.57
N MET A 73 4.22 5.48 -4.20
CA MET A 73 4.07 5.51 -5.66
C MET A 73 4.25 6.91 -6.22
N LEU A 74 3.59 7.93 -5.62
CA LEU A 74 3.79 9.33 -6.01
C LEU A 74 5.23 9.79 -5.83
N LYS A 75 5.86 9.50 -4.66
CA LYS A 75 7.27 9.80 -4.40
C LYS A 75 8.21 9.13 -5.39
N ALA A 76 7.90 7.90 -5.80
CA ALA A 76 8.67 7.18 -6.80
C ALA A 76 8.46 7.72 -8.22
N GLY A 77 7.49 8.60 -8.46
CA GLY A 77 7.21 9.22 -9.75
C GLY A 77 6.16 8.50 -10.58
N PHE A 78 5.40 7.57 -10.00
CA PHE A 78 4.31 6.87 -10.70
C PHE A 78 3.10 7.79 -10.86
N ARG A 79 2.52 7.80 -12.06
CA ARG A 79 1.23 8.43 -12.32
C ARG A 79 0.10 7.46 -11.94
N ILE A 80 -0.72 7.85 -10.97
CA ILE A 80 -1.88 7.09 -10.52
C ILE A 80 -3.08 7.54 -11.35
N PRO A 81 -3.70 6.66 -12.16
CA PRO A 81 -4.89 7.00 -12.92
C PRO A 81 -6.04 7.31 -11.96
N THR A 82 -6.64 8.49 -12.09
CA THR A 82 -7.74 8.97 -11.24
C THR A 82 -9.09 8.34 -11.58
N SER A 83 -9.15 7.46 -12.58
CA SER A 83 -10.41 6.89 -13.07
C SER A 83 -10.62 5.49 -12.48
N HIS A 84 -11.52 5.41 -11.51
CA HIS A 84 -11.99 4.19 -10.84
C HIS A 84 -12.70 3.16 -11.75
N THR A 85 -12.74 3.39 -13.06
CA THR A 85 -13.61 2.62 -13.97
C THR A 85 -13.04 1.29 -14.45
N ASN A 86 -11.76 1.00 -14.20
CA ASN A 86 -11.21 -0.36 -14.34
C ASN A 86 -9.83 -0.46 -13.69
N GLU A 87 -9.78 -0.72 -12.38
CA GLU A 87 -8.52 -1.07 -11.72
C GLU A 87 -7.87 -2.27 -12.43
N ALA A 88 -8.65 -3.24 -12.93
CA ALA A 88 -8.15 -4.47 -13.57
C ALA A 88 -7.18 -4.28 -14.77
N THR A 89 -7.20 -3.12 -15.46
CA THR A 89 -6.33 -2.84 -16.62
C THR A 89 -5.45 -1.61 -16.44
N SER A 90 -5.39 -1.05 -15.23
CA SER A 90 -4.62 0.17 -14.97
C SER A 90 -3.11 -0.09 -14.99
N ILE A 91 -2.39 0.65 -15.84
CA ILE A 91 -0.91 0.65 -15.89
C ILE A 91 -0.40 1.97 -15.32
N TYR A 92 0.36 1.86 -14.25
CA TYR A 92 1.04 2.94 -13.55
C TYR A 92 2.44 3.11 -14.15
N ILE A 93 2.74 4.30 -14.67
CA ILE A 93 4.03 4.57 -15.34
C ILE A 93 4.83 5.57 -14.51
N ARG A 94 6.11 5.27 -14.31
CA ARG A 94 7.09 6.13 -13.64
C ARG A 94 7.66 7.16 -14.63
N ARG A 95 7.60 8.43 -14.27
CA ARG A 95 8.22 9.54 -15.02
C ARG A 95 9.73 9.58 -14.89
#